data_AF-A0A926AJ96-F1
#
_entry.id   AF-A0A926AJ96-F1
#
_cell.length_a   1.000
_cell.length_b   1.000
_cell.length_c   1.000
_cell.angle_alpha   90.00
_cell.angle_beta   90.00
_cell.angle_gamma   90.00
#
_symmetry.space_group_name_H-M   'P 1'
#
loop_
_entity.id
_entity.type
_entity.pdbx_description
1 polymer ?
#
loop_
_entity_poly.entity_id
_entity_poly.type
_entity_poly.pdbx_seq_one_letter_code
_entity_poly.pdbx_strand_id
1 'polypeptide(L)'
;MMLKSLVLPASATVCAAALVPAVYAQTASVAPPSGWTTEQSASGVTVYTPSDLKAGEVFKVAIFEPVPLAGKSLEEWLRAFAGPVGGKAGSLTAPLQVTSAQGKVIAGSGTYAGPSGAILGAMFFGISTDADRVYAMRVLSTTEGSLLKRYKVPLKTLQDGMSERAIRKTARAGTTPARRTRTATRASRPAAEVKRYPHVTAPGKGVPSGQIAGILHSTKIAFAGTAANAESEVYLLLKDGTLHKGLPVAPDQLDVASSRRAEPDAWGRWRWAKPGVSVQVALPGESGGFKTADSGILVKPGKSGQRLQGRFGTGSSSSYAFGAGSFRLWGVTFTSDGRFLKDSRGGASGADAIPGTGQVSVNTTYDDNGSYTSASGSGVAVGAGKKRTQKGDRAGTYAINGYVLTLRYDNGQVARLPFFFLDNDLDNLWFEDALLGMDEKKG
;
A
#
# COMPACT_ATOMS: atom_id res chain seq x y z
N MET A 1 22.18 -87.72 38.39
CA MET A 1 21.31 -88.00 37.23
C MET A 1 19.90 -87.59 37.66
N MET A 2 19.24 -86.68 36.91
CA MET A 2 17.97 -86.00 37.29
C MET A 2 18.10 -85.04 38.49
N LEU A 3 17.41 -83.90 38.63
CA LEU A 3 16.14 -83.41 38.08
C LEU A 3 16.11 -81.85 38.11
N LYS A 4 15.26 -81.23 37.28
CA LYS A 4 14.86 -79.80 37.25
C LYS A 4 14.43 -79.27 38.63
N SER A 5 14.61 -77.95 38.89
CA SER A 5 13.56 -77.07 39.45
C SER A 5 13.93 -75.59 39.47
N LEU A 6 12.98 -74.80 38.96
CA LEU A 6 12.59 -73.41 39.23
C LEU A 6 13.25 -72.67 40.41
N VAL A 7 13.70 -71.43 40.16
CA VAL A 7 13.72 -70.35 41.16
C VAL A 7 13.33 -69.04 40.46
N LEU A 8 12.17 -68.48 40.85
CA LEU A 8 11.80 -67.07 40.70
C LEU A 8 12.63 -66.22 41.67
N PRO A 9 12.81 -64.91 41.40
CA PRO A 9 12.18 -63.99 42.35
C PRO A 9 11.64 -62.67 41.79
N ALA A 10 10.64 -62.18 42.54
CA ALA A 10 10.40 -60.80 42.98
C ALA A 10 10.02 -59.73 41.95
N SER A 11 8.72 -59.46 41.95
CA SER A 11 8.06 -58.24 41.50
C SER A 11 8.63 -56.99 42.20
N ALA A 12 9.05 -56.00 41.41
CA ALA A 12 9.14 -54.61 41.82
C ALA A 12 8.33 -53.76 40.85
N THR A 13 7.28 -53.14 41.37
CA THR A 13 6.39 -52.21 40.69
C THR A 13 7.18 -50.98 40.24
N VAL A 14 7.32 -50.77 38.94
CA VAL A 14 7.80 -49.50 38.36
C VAL A 14 6.64 -48.83 37.66
N CYS A 15 6.28 -47.64 38.13
CA CYS A 15 5.33 -46.73 37.48
C CYS A 15 5.80 -46.44 36.05
N ALA A 16 5.10 -46.97 35.05
CA ALA A 16 5.22 -46.52 33.67
C ALA A 16 4.49 -45.17 33.52
N ALA A 17 5.22 -44.07 33.69
CA ALA A 17 4.81 -42.79 33.16
C ALA A 17 4.86 -42.89 31.63
N ALA A 18 3.69 -42.99 30.99
CA ALA A 18 3.56 -42.92 29.56
C ALA A 18 4.04 -41.55 29.07
N LEU A 19 5.28 -41.50 28.56
CA LEU A 19 5.80 -40.41 27.74
C LEU A 19 4.98 -40.38 26.44
N VAL A 20 3.94 -39.56 26.43
CA VAL A 20 3.29 -39.13 25.19
C VAL A 20 4.36 -38.37 24.40
N PRO A 21 4.75 -38.80 23.18
CA PRO A 21 5.64 -38.01 22.37
C PRO A 21 4.93 -36.68 22.10
N ALA A 22 5.56 -35.59 22.52
CA ALA A 22 5.14 -34.25 22.17
C ALA A 22 5.16 -34.14 20.64
N VAL A 23 3.97 -34.25 20.03
CA VAL A 23 3.76 -33.88 18.64
C VAL A 23 4.07 -32.40 18.57
N TYR A 24 5.28 -32.06 18.11
CA TYR A 24 5.58 -30.71 17.67
C TYR A 24 4.52 -30.35 16.64
N ALA A 25 3.65 -29.41 16.99
CA ALA A 25 2.67 -28.88 16.07
C ALA A 25 3.42 -28.33 14.85
N GLN A 26 3.36 -29.06 13.74
CA GLN A 26 3.81 -28.55 12.45
C GLN A 26 2.99 -27.29 12.17
N THR A 27 3.61 -26.12 12.32
CA THR A 27 3.05 -24.87 11.85
C THR A 27 2.89 -25.00 10.35
N ALA A 28 1.64 -25.19 9.89
CA ALA A 28 1.32 -25.41 8.49
C ALA A 28 1.99 -24.33 7.63
N SER A 29 2.99 -24.73 6.84
CA SER A 29 3.64 -23.89 5.84
C SER A 29 2.64 -23.51 4.75
N VAL A 30 2.86 -22.38 4.07
CA VAL A 30 2.04 -21.99 2.91
C VAL A 30 2.13 -23.11 1.86
N ALA A 31 1.00 -23.54 1.31
CA ALA A 31 1.00 -24.60 0.30
C ALA A 31 1.82 -24.17 -0.93
N PRO A 32 2.70 -25.03 -1.47
CA PRO A 32 3.48 -24.68 -2.64
C PRO A 32 2.58 -24.47 -3.86
N PRO A 33 2.92 -23.50 -4.73
CA PRO A 33 2.33 -23.42 -6.06
C PRO A 33 2.57 -24.70 -6.86
N SER A 34 1.70 -24.98 -7.83
CA SER A 34 1.86 -26.15 -8.71
C SER A 34 3.20 -26.08 -9.47
N GLY A 35 3.93 -27.19 -9.50
CA GLY A 35 5.24 -27.29 -10.16
C GLY A 35 6.40 -26.66 -9.37
N TRP A 36 6.23 -26.44 -8.06
CA TRP A 36 7.29 -25.94 -7.17
C TRP A 36 7.66 -26.99 -6.12
N THR A 37 8.94 -27.05 -5.79
CA THR A 37 9.47 -27.84 -4.68
C THR A 37 9.56 -27.00 -3.42
N THR A 38 9.45 -27.66 -2.27
CA THR A 38 9.52 -27.02 -0.95
C THR A 38 10.58 -27.70 -0.10
N GLU A 39 11.46 -26.90 0.49
CA GLU A 39 12.46 -27.35 1.46
C GLU A 39 12.22 -26.61 2.78
N GLN A 40 12.03 -27.36 3.86
CA GLN A 40 11.96 -26.80 5.21
C GLN A 40 13.31 -26.94 5.91
N SER A 41 13.83 -25.82 6.42
CA SER A 41 15.00 -25.80 7.29
C SER A 41 14.61 -26.04 8.74
N ALA A 42 15.49 -26.69 9.51
CA ALA A 42 15.40 -26.79 10.96
C ALA A 42 15.33 -25.42 11.67
N SER A 43 15.78 -24.34 11.00
CA SER A 43 15.73 -22.96 11.50
C SER A 43 14.38 -22.24 11.29
N GLY A 44 13.31 -22.96 10.91
CA GLY A 44 11.99 -22.35 10.72
C GLY A 44 11.88 -21.52 9.43
N VAL A 45 12.58 -21.90 8.37
CA VAL A 45 12.49 -21.25 7.05
C VAL A 45 11.96 -22.26 6.04
N THR A 46 10.93 -21.88 5.30
CA THR A 46 10.41 -22.67 4.18
C THR A 46 10.83 -22.04 2.87
N VAL A 47 11.58 -22.78 2.05
CA VAL A 47 12.09 -22.32 0.75
C VAL A 47 11.30 -23.00 -0.36
N TYR A 48 10.78 -22.20 -1.28
CA TYR A 48 10.03 -22.61 -2.46
C TYR A 48 10.85 -22.34 -3.71
N THR A 49 10.99 -23.36 -4.57
CA THR A 49 11.77 -23.28 -5.82
C THR A 49 10.94 -23.82 -6.99
N PRO A 50 10.79 -23.09 -8.11
CA PRO A 50 10.16 -23.63 -9.31
C PRO A 50 10.98 -24.80 -9.87
N SER A 51 10.31 -25.87 -10.31
CA SER A 51 10.99 -27.04 -10.89
C SER A 51 11.42 -26.82 -12.35
N ASP A 52 10.98 -25.74 -12.98
CA ASP A 52 11.15 -25.44 -14.42
C ASP A 52 12.22 -24.37 -14.71
N LEU A 53 13.14 -24.14 -13.77
CA LEU A 53 14.29 -23.24 -13.93
C LEU A 53 15.30 -23.81 -14.92
N LYS A 54 15.81 -22.96 -15.80
CA LYS A 54 16.90 -23.32 -16.73
C LYS A 54 18.24 -23.32 -16.01
N ALA A 55 19.24 -23.96 -16.62
CA ALA A 55 20.62 -23.92 -16.12
C ALA A 55 21.10 -22.47 -15.95
N GLY A 56 21.61 -22.14 -14.76
CA GLY A 56 22.07 -20.78 -14.41
C GLY A 56 20.98 -19.82 -13.91
N GLU A 57 19.69 -20.16 -14.06
CA GLU A 57 18.60 -19.38 -13.46
C GLU A 57 18.49 -19.68 -11.97
N VAL A 58 18.25 -18.62 -11.18
CA VAL A 58 17.96 -18.74 -9.75
C VAL A 58 16.65 -18.04 -9.51
N PHE A 59 15.66 -18.75 -8.96
CA PHE A 59 14.46 -18.17 -8.40
C PHE A 59 14.07 -18.92 -7.13
N LYS A 60 14.17 -18.26 -5.97
CA LYS A 60 13.88 -18.88 -4.67
C LYS A 60 13.05 -17.93 -3.83
N VAL A 61 11.97 -18.43 -3.25
CA VAL A 61 11.15 -17.70 -2.28
C VAL A 61 11.34 -18.34 -0.92
N ALA A 62 11.85 -17.62 0.06
CA ALA A 62 11.97 -18.07 1.44
C ALA A 62 10.93 -17.35 2.30
N ILE A 63 10.07 -18.12 2.98
CA ILE A 63 9.13 -17.62 3.99
C ILE A 63 9.65 -18.03 5.35
N PHE A 64 9.75 -17.07 6.27
CA PHE A 64 10.33 -17.25 7.59
C PHE A 64 9.22 -17.38 8.62
N GLU A 65 9.47 -18.19 9.65
CA GLU A 65 8.71 -18.08 10.89
C GLU A 65 8.81 -16.65 11.46
N PRO A 66 7.79 -16.17 12.21
CA PRO A 66 7.74 -14.79 12.68
C PRO A 66 9.00 -14.39 13.46
N VAL A 67 9.73 -13.43 12.91
CA VAL A 67 11.03 -12.96 13.42
C VAL A 67 10.81 -11.83 14.41
N PRO A 68 11.45 -11.82 15.59
CA PRO A 68 11.28 -10.74 16.55
C PRO A 68 11.75 -9.38 15.99
N LEU A 69 11.00 -8.33 16.30
CA LEU A 69 11.35 -6.94 16.00
C LEU A 69 12.45 -6.42 16.95
N ALA A 70 12.51 -6.98 18.16
CA ALA A 70 13.54 -6.70 19.17
C ALA A 70 13.74 -5.20 19.47
N GLY A 71 12.65 -4.45 19.53
CA GLY A 71 12.67 -3.01 19.82
C GLY A 71 13.15 -2.11 18.68
N LYS A 72 13.44 -2.67 17.50
CA LYS A 72 13.84 -1.91 16.31
C LYS A 72 12.62 -1.33 15.59
N SER A 73 12.80 -0.22 14.86
CA SER A 73 11.83 0.15 13.83
C SER A 73 11.78 -0.93 12.74
N LEU A 74 10.68 -1.01 11.97
CA LEU A 74 10.59 -1.97 10.86
C LEU A 74 11.71 -1.78 9.82
N GLU A 75 12.14 -0.53 9.60
CA GLU A 75 13.24 -0.23 8.68
C GLU A 75 14.58 -0.75 9.19
N GLU A 76 14.91 -0.47 10.44
CA GLU A 76 16.13 -0.98 11.07
C GLU A 76 16.13 -2.51 11.17
N TRP A 77 14.97 -3.09 11.49
CA TRP A 77 14.77 -4.53 11.45
C TRP A 77 15.03 -5.08 10.05
N LEU A 78 14.45 -4.48 9.00
CA LEU A 78 14.60 -4.98 7.64
C LEU A 78 16.05 -4.88 7.16
N ARG A 79 16.73 -3.78 7.44
CA ARG A 79 18.16 -3.61 7.12
C ARG A 79 19.01 -4.67 7.84
N ALA A 80 18.72 -4.92 9.12
CA ALA A 80 19.38 -5.97 9.89
C ALA A 80 19.02 -7.38 9.42
N PHE A 81 17.79 -7.61 8.93
CA PHE A 81 17.32 -8.89 8.41
C PHE A 81 17.91 -9.20 7.02
N ALA A 82 18.09 -8.17 6.19
CA ALA A 82 18.70 -8.28 4.87
C ALA A 82 20.24 -8.42 4.95
N GLY A 83 20.88 -7.88 6.00
CA GLY A 83 22.33 -7.89 6.16
C GLY A 83 22.97 -9.29 6.14
N PRO A 84 22.53 -10.25 6.98
CA PRO A 84 23.01 -11.62 6.98
C PRO A 84 22.00 -12.54 6.28
N VAL A 85 22.14 -12.73 4.97
CA VAL A 85 21.44 -13.84 4.31
C VAL A 85 22.16 -15.15 4.68
N GLY A 86 21.63 -15.82 5.70
CA GLY A 86 22.09 -17.10 6.26
C GLY A 86 23.12 -17.86 5.40
N GLY A 87 24.39 -17.70 5.75
CA GLY A 87 25.53 -18.58 5.48
C GLY A 87 25.91 -18.96 4.04
N LYS A 88 25.09 -18.71 3.00
CA LYS A 88 25.35 -19.28 1.65
C LYS A 88 24.96 -18.42 0.45
N ALA A 89 24.33 -17.23 0.59
CA ALA A 89 23.90 -16.44 -0.58
C ALA A 89 24.66 -15.11 -0.81
N GLY A 90 25.68 -14.82 0.01
CA GLY A 90 26.56 -13.66 -0.13
C GLY A 90 26.11 -12.38 0.58
N SER A 91 26.79 -11.27 0.26
CA SER A 91 26.59 -9.94 0.86
C SER A 91 25.87 -8.99 -0.10
N LEU A 92 25.15 -8.02 0.47
CA LEU A 92 24.60 -6.88 -0.28
C LEU A 92 25.72 -6.13 -0.99
N THR A 93 25.53 -5.81 -2.28
CA THR A 93 26.48 -5.02 -3.06
C THR A 93 26.23 -3.51 -2.98
N ALA A 94 25.08 -3.10 -2.43
CA ALA A 94 24.71 -1.71 -2.17
C ALA A 94 23.69 -1.63 -1.00
N PRO A 95 23.50 -0.45 -0.38
CA PRO A 95 22.45 -0.27 0.63
C PRO A 95 21.06 -0.65 0.11
N LEU A 96 20.29 -1.35 0.95
CA LEU A 96 18.94 -1.78 0.62
C LEU A 96 18.03 -0.57 0.37
N GLN A 97 17.33 -0.59 -0.76
CA GLN A 97 16.23 0.35 -1.02
C GLN A 97 15.02 -0.13 -0.24
N VAL A 98 14.43 0.75 0.58
CA VAL A 98 13.37 0.39 1.52
C VAL A 98 12.14 1.26 1.27
N THR A 99 10.97 0.65 1.29
CA THR A 99 9.69 1.33 1.29
C THR A 99 8.84 0.78 2.44
N SER A 100 8.30 1.67 3.27
CA SER A 100 7.38 1.30 4.34
C SER A 100 5.99 1.88 4.07
N ALA A 101 4.96 1.11 4.43
CA ALA A 101 3.58 1.58 4.44
C ALA A 101 3.04 1.52 5.87
N GLN A 102 2.64 2.69 6.39
CA GLN A 102 1.90 2.85 7.64
C GLN A 102 2.55 2.21 8.89
N GLY A 103 3.87 2.00 8.89
CA GLY A 103 4.59 1.42 10.03
C GLY A 103 4.24 -0.04 10.36
N LYS A 104 3.46 -0.73 9.52
CA LYS A 104 3.08 -2.14 9.69
C LYS A 104 3.57 -3.04 8.56
N VAL A 105 3.81 -2.48 7.38
CA VAL A 105 4.30 -3.23 6.23
C VAL A 105 5.61 -2.61 5.76
N ILE A 106 6.55 -3.45 5.38
CA ILE A 106 7.82 -3.01 4.83
C ILE A 106 8.26 -3.90 3.67
N ALA A 107 8.81 -3.26 2.64
CA ALA A 107 9.43 -3.93 1.52
C ALA A 107 10.84 -3.37 1.33
N GLY A 108 11.74 -4.21 0.81
CA GLY A 108 13.05 -3.74 0.39
C GLY A 108 13.59 -4.52 -0.79
N SER A 109 14.48 -3.90 -1.54
CA SER A 109 15.15 -4.55 -2.66
C SER A 109 16.62 -4.16 -2.75
N GLY A 110 17.43 -5.06 -3.29
CA GLY A 110 18.86 -4.88 -3.46
C GLY A 110 19.48 -5.98 -4.32
N THR A 111 20.79 -5.93 -4.48
CA THR A 111 21.58 -6.93 -5.21
C THR A 111 22.60 -7.59 -4.29
N TYR A 112 22.88 -8.86 -4.54
CA TYR A 112 23.76 -9.74 -3.78
C TYR A 112 24.79 -10.37 -4.71
N ALA A 113 26.02 -10.49 -4.24
CA ALA A 113 27.02 -11.33 -4.90
C ALA A 113 26.88 -12.77 -4.39
N GLY A 114 26.30 -13.66 -5.21
CA GLY A 114 26.16 -15.07 -4.87
C GLY A 114 27.52 -15.78 -4.70
N PRO A 115 27.56 -16.98 -4.07
CA PRO A 115 28.80 -17.71 -3.78
C PRO A 115 29.62 -18.11 -5.01
N SER A 116 29.06 -18.06 -6.22
CA SER A 116 29.76 -18.28 -7.50
C SER A 116 30.18 -16.98 -8.21
N GLY A 117 30.01 -15.81 -7.57
CA GLY A 117 30.23 -14.48 -8.18
C GLY A 117 29.04 -13.96 -8.99
N ALA A 118 27.95 -14.73 -9.13
CA ALA A 118 26.74 -14.30 -9.84
C ALA A 118 25.98 -13.21 -9.06
N ILE A 119 25.60 -12.13 -9.73
CA ILE A 119 24.77 -11.08 -9.12
C ILE A 119 23.31 -11.55 -9.10
N LEU A 120 22.73 -11.63 -7.92
CA LEU A 120 21.33 -11.95 -7.68
C LEU A 120 20.63 -10.70 -7.17
N GLY A 121 19.41 -10.41 -7.61
CA GLY A 121 18.58 -9.47 -6.86
C GLY A 121 17.83 -10.18 -5.77
N ALA A 122 17.65 -9.44 -4.68
CA ALA A 122 16.81 -9.83 -3.58
C ALA A 122 15.66 -8.84 -3.43
N MET A 123 14.50 -9.39 -3.11
CA MET A 123 13.38 -8.62 -2.58
C MET A 123 13.02 -9.16 -1.21
N PHE A 124 12.61 -8.27 -0.33
CA PHE A 124 12.18 -8.56 1.02
C PHE A 124 10.81 -7.98 1.24
N PHE A 125 10.01 -8.68 2.03
CA PHE A 125 8.68 -8.25 2.42
C PHE A 125 8.44 -8.64 3.87
N GLY A 126 7.88 -7.73 4.66
CA GLY A 126 7.61 -7.89 6.08
C GLY A 126 6.25 -7.31 6.46
N ILE A 127 5.51 -8.05 7.30
CA ILE A 127 4.27 -7.59 7.93
C ILE A 127 4.40 -7.69 9.45
N SER A 128 4.21 -6.57 10.14
CA SER A 128 4.00 -6.48 11.58
C SER A 128 2.51 -6.45 11.91
N THR A 129 2.09 -7.26 12.86
CA THR A 129 0.68 -7.43 13.25
C THR A 129 0.41 -7.07 14.71
N ASP A 130 1.13 -6.07 15.24
CA ASP A 130 1.00 -5.51 16.60
C ASP A 130 1.63 -6.33 17.75
N ALA A 131 2.10 -7.55 17.48
CA ALA A 131 3.10 -8.21 18.32
C ALA A 131 4.50 -7.81 17.83
N ASP A 132 5.52 -7.78 18.69
CA ASP A 132 6.95 -7.51 18.38
C ASP A 132 7.59 -8.55 17.42
N ARG A 133 6.89 -8.93 16.35
CA ARG A 133 7.23 -9.99 15.42
C ARG A 133 6.83 -9.58 14.01
N VAL A 134 7.67 -9.95 13.06
CA VAL A 134 7.51 -9.68 11.64
C VAL A 134 7.37 -11.00 10.90
N TYR A 135 6.28 -11.14 10.15
CA TYR A 135 6.13 -12.20 9.16
C TYR A 135 6.91 -11.79 7.92
N ALA A 136 7.98 -12.53 7.61
CA ALA A 136 8.95 -12.14 6.62
C ALA A 136 9.01 -13.10 5.44
N MET A 137 9.22 -12.54 4.25
CA MET A 137 9.48 -13.25 3.00
C MET A 137 10.70 -12.63 2.31
N ARG A 138 11.53 -13.49 1.72
CA ARG A 138 12.62 -13.09 0.81
C ARG A 138 12.45 -13.77 -0.53
N VAL A 139 12.68 -13.05 -1.60
CA VAL A 139 12.80 -13.57 -2.96
C VAL A 139 14.22 -13.36 -3.43
N LEU A 140 14.88 -14.39 -3.96
CA LEU A 140 16.15 -14.29 -4.68
C LEU A 140 15.90 -14.64 -6.15
N SER A 141 16.36 -13.79 -7.05
CA SER A 141 16.22 -13.96 -8.50
C SER A 141 17.53 -13.62 -9.20
N THR A 142 17.89 -14.32 -10.27
CA THR A 142 18.80 -13.76 -11.27
C THR A 142 18.23 -12.45 -11.83
N THR A 143 19.09 -11.55 -12.29
CA THR A 143 18.71 -10.16 -12.60
C THR A 143 17.86 -9.96 -13.86
N GLU A 144 17.50 -11.05 -14.55
CA GLU A 144 16.57 -10.96 -15.65
C GLU A 144 15.13 -10.72 -15.17
N GLY A 145 14.52 -9.61 -15.60
CA GLY A 145 13.11 -9.31 -15.32
C GLY A 145 12.11 -10.34 -15.87
N SER A 146 12.56 -11.26 -16.73
CA SER A 146 11.78 -12.34 -17.34
C SER A 146 11.23 -13.32 -16.29
N LEU A 147 12.04 -13.70 -15.29
CA LEU A 147 11.63 -14.65 -14.25
C LEU A 147 10.58 -14.07 -13.31
N LEU A 148 10.72 -12.79 -12.92
CA LEU A 148 9.72 -12.12 -12.09
C LEU A 148 8.38 -11.97 -12.79
N LYS A 149 8.40 -11.74 -14.10
CA LYS A 149 7.18 -11.72 -14.91
C LYS A 149 6.54 -13.12 -14.99
N ARG A 150 7.35 -14.16 -15.22
CA ARG A 150 6.91 -15.56 -15.31
C ARG A 150 6.28 -16.05 -14.01
N TYR A 151 6.93 -15.78 -12.88
CA TYR A 151 6.51 -16.29 -11.57
C TYR A 151 5.67 -15.31 -10.75
N LYS A 152 5.21 -14.20 -11.35
CA LYS A 152 4.38 -13.18 -10.67
C LYS A 152 3.17 -13.77 -9.95
N VAL A 153 2.43 -14.65 -10.60
CA VAL A 153 1.21 -15.25 -10.05
C VAL A 153 1.52 -16.23 -8.89
N PRO A 154 2.41 -17.22 -9.06
CA PRO A 154 2.87 -18.06 -7.94
C PRO A 154 3.43 -17.28 -6.75
N LEU A 155 4.23 -16.24 -7.01
CA LEU A 155 4.80 -15.38 -5.96
C LEU A 155 3.69 -14.67 -5.18
N LYS A 156 2.67 -14.15 -5.87
CA LYS A 156 1.50 -13.55 -5.22
C LYS A 156 0.78 -14.56 -4.32
N THR A 157 0.58 -15.80 -4.78
CA THR A 157 -0.06 -16.86 -3.97
C THR A 157 0.69 -17.13 -2.67
N LEU A 158 2.02 -17.21 -2.73
CA LEU A 158 2.87 -17.42 -1.55
C LEU A 158 2.78 -16.23 -0.57
N GLN A 159 2.79 -15.01 -1.09
CA GLN A 159 2.68 -13.79 -0.30
C GLN A 159 1.28 -13.61 0.32
N ASP A 160 0.21 -13.90 -0.43
CA ASP A 160 -1.17 -13.88 0.07
C ASP A 160 -1.32 -14.90 1.20
N GLY A 161 -0.78 -16.11 1.05
CA GLY A 161 -0.80 -17.15 2.09
C GLY A 161 -0.04 -16.74 3.36
N MET A 162 1.11 -16.08 3.22
CA MET A 162 1.84 -15.52 4.36
C MET A 162 1.04 -14.41 5.05
N SER A 163 0.41 -13.54 4.28
CA SER A 163 -0.40 -12.42 4.79
C SER A 163 -1.65 -12.91 5.50
N GLU A 164 -2.35 -13.90 4.92
CA GLU A 164 -3.47 -14.58 5.58
C GLU A 164 -3.03 -15.23 6.90
N ARG A 165 -1.85 -15.84 6.95
CA ARG A 165 -1.31 -16.43 8.19
C ARG A 165 -1.04 -15.36 9.26
N ALA A 166 -0.51 -14.20 8.85
CA ALA A 166 -0.30 -13.06 9.73
C ALA A 166 -1.63 -12.55 10.31
N ILE A 167 -2.65 -12.39 9.46
CA ILE A 167 -3.99 -11.89 9.82
C ILE A 167 -4.82 -12.92 10.60
N ARG A 168 -4.76 -14.21 10.26
CA ARG A 168 -5.52 -15.27 10.95
C ARG A 168 -5.01 -15.51 12.37
N LYS A 169 -3.71 -15.33 12.63
CA LYS A 169 -3.15 -15.53 13.98
C LYS A 169 -3.51 -14.36 14.92
N THR A 170 -3.61 -13.14 14.39
CA THR A 170 -4.23 -12.01 15.11
C THR A 170 -5.74 -12.20 15.28
N ALA A 171 -6.45 -12.74 14.27
CA ALA A 171 -7.88 -13.06 14.38
C ALA A 171 -8.19 -14.28 15.27
N ARG A 172 -7.24 -15.19 15.53
CA ARG A 172 -7.44 -16.28 16.51
C ARG A 172 -7.42 -15.78 17.97
N ALA A 173 -6.98 -14.54 18.20
CA ALA A 173 -7.20 -13.80 19.43
C ALA A 173 -8.54 -13.02 19.45
N GLY A 174 -9.35 -13.14 18.39
CA GLY A 174 -10.67 -12.51 18.27
C GLY A 174 -11.48 -13.08 17.08
N THR A 175 -12.18 -14.18 17.33
CA THR A 175 -13.35 -14.77 16.62
C THR A 175 -13.38 -14.83 15.07
N THR A 176 -13.51 -16.08 14.58
CA THR A 176 -13.94 -16.69 13.29
C THR A 176 -14.26 -15.84 12.04
N PRO A 177 -13.66 -16.15 10.87
CA PRO A 177 -14.10 -15.64 9.55
C PRO A 177 -14.80 -16.69 8.68
N ALA A 178 -15.81 -16.26 7.91
CA ALA A 178 -16.39 -16.98 6.77
C ALA A 178 -15.87 -16.43 5.44
N ARG A 179 -15.45 -17.34 4.57
CA ARG A 179 -14.84 -17.15 3.23
C ARG A 179 -15.87 -16.70 2.19
N ARG A 180 -15.50 -15.78 1.29
CA ARG A 180 -15.97 -15.79 -0.10
C ARG A 180 -15.11 -14.95 -1.05
N THR A 181 -14.89 -15.54 -2.22
CA THR A 181 -14.14 -15.07 -3.39
C THR A 181 -14.85 -13.92 -4.09
N ARG A 182 -14.13 -12.87 -4.52
CA ARG A 182 -14.60 -12.00 -5.60
C ARG A 182 -13.44 -11.39 -6.40
N THR A 183 -13.45 -11.68 -7.68
CA THR A 183 -12.61 -11.13 -8.75
C THR A 183 -12.84 -9.62 -8.87
N ALA A 184 -11.77 -8.82 -8.98
CA ALA A 184 -11.87 -7.43 -9.42
C ALA A 184 -10.63 -7.03 -10.21
N THR A 185 -10.75 -7.14 -11.53
CA THR A 185 -9.92 -6.44 -12.49
C THR A 185 -10.43 -5.00 -12.57
N ARG A 186 -9.62 -4.00 -12.26
CA ARG A 186 -9.84 -2.65 -12.83
C ARG A 186 -8.51 -1.94 -13.01
N ALA A 187 -8.10 -1.93 -14.27
CA ALA A 187 -6.96 -1.20 -14.78
C ALA A 187 -7.06 0.29 -14.41
N SER A 188 -5.90 0.85 -14.06
CA SER A 188 -5.61 2.26 -13.95
C SER A 188 -6.17 2.97 -15.19
N ARG A 189 -7.15 3.85 -14.97
CA ARG A 189 -7.72 4.68 -16.03
C ARG A 189 -6.66 5.71 -16.44
N PRO A 190 -6.30 5.81 -17.74
CA PRO A 190 -5.57 6.97 -18.22
C PRO A 190 -6.44 8.22 -18.04
N ALA A 191 -5.79 9.38 -17.91
CA ALA A 191 -6.40 10.70 -17.86
C ALA A 191 -7.17 10.97 -19.17
N ALA A 192 -8.39 10.45 -19.24
CA ALA A 192 -9.39 10.75 -20.23
C ALA A 192 -10.38 11.70 -19.57
N GLU A 193 -10.52 12.89 -20.16
CA GLU A 193 -11.68 13.78 -20.09
C GLU A 193 -12.64 13.47 -18.93
N VAL A 194 -12.58 14.29 -17.87
CA VAL A 194 -13.50 14.19 -16.73
C VAL A 194 -14.92 14.29 -17.28
N LYS A 195 -15.56 13.14 -17.53
CA LYS A 195 -16.99 13.06 -17.75
C LYS A 195 -17.60 13.72 -16.51
N ARG A 196 -18.10 14.95 -16.70
CA ARG A 196 -18.73 15.71 -15.62
C ARG A 196 -19.80 14.81 -15.01
N TYR A 197 -19.73 14.62 -13.70
CA TYR A 197 -20.72 13.86 -12.97
C TYR A 197 -22.12 14.47 -13.28
N PRO A 198 -23.12 13.67 -13.69
CA PRO A 198 -24.37 14.22 -14.24
C PRO A 198 -25.38 14.63 -13.16
N HIS A 199 -25.24 14.15 -11.92
CA HIS A 199 -26.21 14.39 -10.84
C HIS A 199 -25.81 15.61 -10.00
N VAL A 200 -25.88 16.79 -10.63
CA VAL A 200 -25.36 18.05 -10.11
C VAL A 200 -26.42 19.13 -10.09
N THR A 201 -26.53 19.83 -8.97
CA THR A 201 -27.35 21.04 -8.79
C THR A 201 -26.50 22.31 -8.88
N ALA A 202 -27.18 23.46 -8.95
CA ALA A 202 -26.50 24.75 -8.81
C ALA A 202 -25.79 24.87 -7.44
N PRO A 203 -24.68 25.62 -7.35
CA PRO A 203 -23.97 25.85 -6.08
C PRO A 203 -24.91 26.24 -4.92
N GLY A 204 -24.77 25.54 -3.80
CA GLY A 204 -25.58 25.76 -2.60
C GLY A 204 -26.99 25.14 -2.64
N LYS A 205 -27.35 24.39 -3.69
CA LYS A 205 -28.65 23.72 -3.82
C LYS A 205 -28.59 22.20 -3.60
N GLY A 206 -27.39 21.64 -3.42
CA GLY A 206 -27.18 20.24 -3.05
C GLY A 206 -27.32 20.01 -1.55
N VAL A 207 -26.44 19.20 -0.97
CA VAL A 207 -26.45 18.87 0.46
C VAL A 207 -25.91 20.06 1.28
N PRO A 208 -26.74 20.73 2.11
CA PRO A 208 -26.26 21.80 2.97
C PRO A 208 -25.41 21.23 4.12
N SER A 209 -24.42 22.00 4.57
CA SER A 209 -23.51 21.58 5.66
C SER A 209 -24.25 21.13 6.92
N GLY A 210 -25.39 21.74 7.24
CA GLY A 210 -26.24 21.37 8.38
C GLY A 210 -26.84 19.96 8.32
N GLN A 211 -26.92 19.34 7.13
CA GLN A 211 -27.41 17.97 6.93
C GLN A 211 -26.28 16.93 6.86
N ILE A 212 -25.02 17.37 6.80
CA ILE A 212 -23.85 16.48 6.80
C ILE A 212 -23.56 16.09 8.25
N ALA A 213 -23.50 14.79 8.51
CA ALA A 213 -23.03 14.26 9.79
C ALA A 213 -21.51 14.14 9.83
N GLY A 214 -20.89 13.88 8.68
CA GLY A 214 -19.45 13.84 8.49
C GLY A 214 -19.08 13.32 7.11
N ILE A 215 -17.79 13.35 6.81
CA ILE A 215 -17.22 12.57 5.71
C ILE A 215 -16.27 11.55 6.35
N LEU A 216 -16.39 10.29 5.93
CA LEU A 216 -15.53 9.21 6.37
C LEU A 216 -14.55 8.89 5.26
N HIS A 217 -13.26 9.04 5.53
CA HIS A 217 -12.20 8.50 4.68
C HIS A 217 -11.76 7.16 5.26
N SER A 218 -11.70 6.13 4.43
CA SER A 218 -11.28 4.78 4.80
C SER A 218 -10.18 4.37 3.83
N THR A 219 -9.12 3.78 4.37
CA THR A 219 -8.03 3.24 3.54
C THR A 219 -8.07 1.72 3.58
N LYS A 220 -8.22 1.11 2.41
CA LYS A 220 -8.05 -0.33 2.20
C LYS A 220 -6.69 -0.58 1.59
N ILE A 221 -5.95 -1.56 2.11
CA ILE A 221 -4.70 -1.97 1.50
C ILE A 221 -5.01 -3.11 0.53
N ALA A 222 -4.81 -2.87 -0.77
CA ALA A 222 -4.93 -3.85 -1.82
C ALA A 222 -3.53 -4.28 -2.31
N PHE A 223 -3.25 -5.58 -2.33
CA PHE A 223 -1.95 -6.11 -2.73
C PHE A 223 -1.96 -6.56 -4.20
N ALA A 224 -0.99 -6.08 -4.98
CA ALA A 224 -0.75 -6.46 -6.37
C ALA A 224 0.66 -7.05 -6.55
N GLY A 225 0.87 -8.29 -6.13
CA GLY A 225 2.22 -8.87 -6.00
C GLY A 225 2.91 -8.31 -4.76
N THR A 226 4.19 -7.94 -4.86
CA THR A 226 4.96 -7.31 -3.76
C THR A 226 4.59 -5.85 -3.50
N ALA A 227 3.79 -5.23 -4.38
CA ALA A 227 3.30 -3.86 -4.22
C ALA A 227 2.03 -3.83 -3.36
N ALA A 228 2.06 -3.07 -2.28
CA ALA A 228 0.87 -2.67 -1.54
C ALA A 228 0.33 -1.35 -2.12
N ASN A 229 -0.95 -1.32 -2.48
CA ASN A 229 -1.65 -0.12 -2.90
C ASN A 229 -2.62 0.28 -1.80
N ALA A 230 -2.56 1.51 -1.34
CA ALA A 230 -3.59 2.08 -0.48
C ALA A 230 -4.73 2.60 -1.37
N GLU A 231 -5.88 1.96 -1.31
CA GLU A 231 -7.12 2.41 -1.92
C GLU A 231 -7.89 3.27 -0.92
N SER A 232 -8.12 4.54 -1.26
CA SER A 232 -8.98 5.42 -0.48
C SER A 232 -10.44 5.23 -0.89
N GLU A 233 -11.29 4.94 0.08
CA GLU A 233 -12.74 5.02 -0.03
C GLU A 233 -13.23 6.22 0.78
N VAL A 234 -14.09 7.05 0.19
CA VAL A 234 -14.70 8.20 0.86
C VAL A 234 -16.20 7.95 0.97
N TYR A 235 -16.81 8.31 2.09
CA TYR A 235 -18.25 8.23 2.29
C TYR A 235 -18.79 9.56 2.81
N LEU A 236 -19.79 10.13 2.13
CA LEU A 236 -20.56 11.26 2.65
C LEU A 236 -21.63 10.71 3.58
N LEU A 237 -21.58 11.06 4.87
CA LEU A 237 -22.53 10.63 5.89
C LEU A 237 -23.57 11.73 6.12
N LEU A 238 -24.84 11.42 5.91
CA LEU A 238 -25.95 12.35 6.14
C LEU A 238 -26.60 12.12 7.50
N LYS A 239 -27.11 13.18 8.14
CA LYS A 239 -27.76 13.09 9.46
C LYS A 239 -29.02 12.23 9.50
N ASP A 240 -29.63 11.96 8.35
CA ASP A 240 -30.78 11.06 8.21
C ASP A 240 -30.40 9.56 8.30
N GLY A 241 -29.11 9.24 8.48
CA GLY A 241 -28.59 7.87 8.57
C GLY A 241 -28.31 7.22 7.21
N THR A 242 -28.45 7.95 6.10
CA THR A 242 -28.03 7.51 4.77
C THR A 242 -26.60 7.96 4.45
N LEU A 243 -25.94 7.24 3.57
CA LEU A 243 -24.62 7.60 3.07
C LEU A 243 -24.58 7.55 1.55
N HIS A 244 -23.67 8.32 0.96
CA HIS A 244 -23.23 8.18 -0.43
C HIS A 244 -21.79 7.68 -0.48
N LYS A 245 -21.51 6.68 -1.30
CA LYS A 245 -20.16 6.14 -1.56
C LYS A 245 -19.45 7.02 -2.60
N GLY A 246 -18.32 7.58 -2.21
CA GLY A 246 -17.55 8.55 -2.96
C GLY A 246 -18.07 9.97 -2.78
N LEU A 247 -17.30 10.94 -3.27
CA LEU A 247 -17.68 12.34 -3.28
C LEU A 247 -17.37 12.95 -4.66
N PRO A 248 -18.20 12.67 -5.68
CA PRO A 248 -17.89 13.00 -7.07
C PRO A 248 -17.97 14.50 -7.38
N VAL A 249 -18.66 15.26 -6.55
CA VAL A 249 -18.79 16.72 -6.61
C VAL A 249 -18.83 17.29 -5.19
N ALA A 250 -18.62 18.60 -5.07
CA ALA A 250 -18.80 19.30 -3.80
C ALA A 250 -20.18 18.95 -3.17
N PRO A 251 -20.26 18.67 -1.86
CA PRO A 251 -21.52 18.26 -1.23
C PRO A 251 -22.68 19.21 -1.51
N ASP A 252 -22.42 20.51 -1.54
CA ASP A 252 -23.41 21.57 -1.79
C ASP A 252 -23.90 21.65 -3.24
N GLN A 253 -23.44 20.74 -4.10
CA GLN A 253 -23.87 20.59 -5.48
C GLN A 253 -24.37 19.17 -5.79
N LEU A 254 -24.27 18.20 -4.88
CA LEU A 254 -24.75 16.85 -5.11
C LEU A 254 -26.29 16.83 -5.21
N ASP A 255 -26.83 16.40 -6.36
CA ASP A 255 -28.26 16.11 -6.50
C ASP A 255 -28.56 14.73 -5.92
N VAL A 256 -28.91 14.70 -4.63
CA VAL A 256 -29.22 13.47 -3.89
C VAL A 256 -30.36 12.68 -4.54
N ALA A 257 -31.42 13.36 -4.98
CA ALA A 257 -32.61 12.69 -5.53
C ALA A 257 -32.31 12.07 -6.89
N SER A 258 -31.59 12.79 -7.76
CA SER A 258 -31.16 12.29 -9.07
C SER A 258 -30.17 11.14 -8.93
N SER A 259 -29.14 11.30 -8.09
CA SER A 259 -28.14 10.24 -7.84
C SER A 259 -28.76 8.99 -7.23
N ARG A 260 -29.65 9.10 -6.24
CA ARG A 260 -30.32 7.92 -5.65
C ARG A 260 -31.09 7.08 -6.67
N ARG A 261 -31.71 7.72 -7.66
CA ARG A 261 -32.47 7.03 -8.72
C ARG A 261 -31.56 6.36 -9.74
N ALA A 262 -30.48 7.02 -10.13
CA ALA A 262 -29.59 6.56 -11.20
C ALA A 262 -28.49 5.60 -10.70
N GLU A 263 -28.06 5.77 -9.45
CA GLU A 263 -26.91 5.09 -8.86
C GLU A 263 -27.28 4.45 -7.50
N PRO A 264 -28.31 3.59 -7.42
CA PRO A 264 -28.79 3.04 -6.15
C PRO A 264 -27.69 2.30 -5.37
N ASP A 265 -26.74 1.67 -6.05
CA ASP A 265 -25.60 0.97 -5.43
C ASP A 265 -24.58 1.91 -4.75
N ALA A 266 -24.60 3.21 -5.06
CA ALA A 266 -23.78 4.21 -4.38
C ALA A 266 -24.39 4.65 -3.04
N TRP A 267 -25.64 4.30 -2.75
CA TRP A 267 -26.37 4.77 -1.58
C TRP A 267 -26.57 3.68 -0.55
N GLY A 268 -26.10 3.93 0.68
CA GLY A 268 -26.20 2.98 1.79
C GLY A 268 -26.80 3.58 3.04
N ARG A 269 -26.63 2.86 4.14
CA ARG A 269 -26.99 3.31 5.49
C ARG A 269 -25.75 3.33 6.37
N TRP A 270 -25.68 4.26 7.30
CA TRP A 270 -24.63 4.28 8.31
C TRP A 270 -25.22 4.49 9.70
N ARG A 271 -24.41 4.18 10.71
CA ARG A 271 -24.68 4.52 12.10
C ARG A 271 -23.39 4.66 12.89
N TRP A 272 -23.46 5.34 14.01
CA TRP A 272 -22.41 5.31 15.02
C TRP A 272 -22.35 3.91 15.65
N ALA A 273 -21.17 3.27 15.59
CA ALA A 273 -20.87 2.19 16.54
C ALA A 273 -20.43 2.78 17.89
N LYS A 274 -19.66 3.85 17.84
CA LYS A 274 -19.27 4.69 18.99
C LYS A 274 -19.26 6.14 18.51
N PRO A 275 -20.07 7.03 19.10
CA PRO A 275 -20.17 8.42 18.66
C PRO A 275 -18.79 9.08 18.57
N GLY A 276 -18.48 9.67 17.41
CA GLY A 276 -17.20 10.35 17.16
C GLY A 276 -15.97 9.46 17.04
N VAL A 277 -16.09 8.14 17.26
CA VAL A 277 -14.95 7.21 17.28
C VAL A 277 -15.01 6.23 16.12
N SER A 278 -16.15 5.55 15.92
CA SER A 278 -16.26 4.50 14.91
C SER A 278 -17.61 4.50 14.23
N VAL A 279 -17.60 4.37 12.90
CA VAL A 279 -18.77 4.34 12.03
C VAL A 279 -18.97 2.93 11.49
N GLN A 280 -20.22 2.49 11.47
CA GLN A 280 -20.63 1.31 10.71
C GLN A 280 -21.37 1.72 9.45
N VAL A 281 -21.08 1.05 8.34
CA VAL A 281 -21.70 1.26 7.03
C VAL A 281 -22.37 -0.03 6.56
N ALA A 282 -23.47 0.12 5.83
CA ALA A 282 -24.18 -0.95 5.15
C ALA A 282 -24.44 -0.49 3.71
N LEU A 283 -23.73 -1.08 2.76
CA LEU A 283 -23.89 -0.81 1.34
C LEU A 283 -24.85 -1.82 0.68
N PRO A 284 -25.59 -1.41 -0.37
CA PRO A 284 -26.39 -2.33 -1.16
C PRO A 284 -25.55 -3.47 -1.73
N GLY A 285 -26.11 -4.68 -1.75
CA GLY A 285 -25.44 -5.87 -2.28
C GLY A 285 -24.39 -6.51 -1.36
N GLU A 286 -24.11 -5.93 -0.19
CA GLU A 286 -23.25 -6.57 0.82
C GLU A 286 -24.03 -7.47 1.78
N SER A 287 -23.65 -8.75 1.84
CA SER A 287 -24.17 -9.68 2.86
C SER A 287 -23.62 -9.33 4.25
N GLY A 288 -24.46 -9.42 5.28
CA GLY A 288 -24.07 -9.25 6.69
C GLY A 288 -24.44 -7.93 7.37
N GLY A 289 -25.16 -7.03 6.69
CA GLY A 289 -25.66 -5.79 7.32
C GLY A 289 -24.56 -4.78 7.64
N PHE A 290 -24.70 -4.03 8.74
CA PHE A 290 -23.76 -3.00 9.16
C PHE A 290 -22.38 -3.57 9.51
N LYS A 291 -21.33 -3.08 8.85
CA LYS A 291 -19.93 -3.43 9.09
C LYS A 291 -19.15 -2.20 9.53
N THR A 292 -18.20 -2.37 10.45
CA THR A 292 -17.28 -1.28 10.82
C THR A 292 -16.40 -0.95 9.61
N ALA A 293 -16.26 0.34 9.28
CA ALA A 293 -15.37 0.74 8.21
C ALA A 293 -13.90 0.55 8.63
N ASP A 294 -13.15 -0.22 7.87
CA ASP A 294 -11.73 -0.46 8.11
C ASP A 294 -10.94 0.86 8.05
N SER A 295 -10.12 1.14 9.07
CA SER A 295 -9.28 2.34 9.16
C SER A 295 -10.04 3.65 8.83
N GLY A 296 -11.30 3.76 9.26
CA GLY A 296 -12.16 4.90 8.99
C GLY A 296 -11.82 6.11 9.84
N ILE A 297 -11.47 7.23 9.20
CA ILE A 297 -11.21 8.54 9.82
C ILE A 297 -12.32 9.51 9.43
N LEU A 298 -12.91 10.17 10.42
CA LEU A 298 -13.79 11.30 10.17
C LEU A 298 -12.96 12.54 9.88
N VAL A 299 -13.07 13.00 8.64
CA VAL A 299 -12.30 14.13 8.15
C VAL A 299 -12.89 15.45 8.64
N LYS A 300 -12.09 16.51 8.58
CA LYS A 300 -12.45 17.85 9.05
C LYS A 300 -12.77 18.76 7.85
N PRO A 301 -13.85 19.56 7.93
CA PRO A 301 -14.08 20.62 6.96
C PRO A 301 -13.06 21.75 7.18
N GLY A 302 -12.82 22.54 6.13
CA GLY A 302 -12.10 23.80 6.28
C GLY A 302 -13.01 24.93 6.79
N LYS A 303 -12.40 25.96 7.38
CA LYS A 303 -13.11 27.17 7.78
C LYS A 303 -13.41 28.04 6.57
N SER A 304 -14.51 28.78 6.61
CA SER A 304 -14.82 29.77 5.57
C SER A 304 -13.69 30.79 5.47
N GLY A 305 -13.16 31.00 4.26
CA GLY A 305 -12.05 31.92 4.00
C GLY A 305 -10.69 31.44 4.52
N GLN A 306 -10.56 30.19 4.95
CA GLN A 306 -9.29 29.65 5.43
C GLN A 306 -8.19 29.78 4.37
N ARG A 307 -7.03 30.28 4.79
CA ARG A 307 -5.81 30.34 3.98
C ARG A 307 -4.91 29.17 4.34
N LEU A 308 -4.33 28.57 3.31
CA LEU A 308 -3.33 27.53 3.35
C LEU A 308 -2.01 28.09 2.85
N GLN A 309 -0.93 27.54 3.37
CA GLN A 309 0.42 27.88 2.98
C GLN A 309 1.25 26.60 2.89
N GLY A 310 2.10 26.52 1.88
CA GLY A 310 3.00 25.39 1.67
C GLY A 310 2.59 24.54 0.47
N ARG A 311 3.40 23.52 0.21
CA ARG A 311 3.19 22.59 -0.90
C ARG A 311 2.62 21.28 -0.37
N PHE A 312 1.53 20.85 -0.98
CA PHE A 312 0.88 19.57 -0.71
C PHE A 312 1.03 18.68 -1.94
N GLY A 313 1.47 17.44 -1.73
CA GLY A 313 1.77 16.53 -2.81
C GLY A 313 1.35 15.10 -2.51
N THR A 314 1.30 14.33 -3.59
CA THR A 314 1.24 12.88 -3.53
C THR A 314 2.06 12.32 -4.68
N GLY A 315 2.41 11.04 -4.57
CA GLY A 315 3.30 10.40 -5.50
C GLY A 315 2.98 8.94 -5.70
N SER A 316 3.28 8.46 -6.88
CA SER A 316 3.45 7.03 -7.13
C SER A 316 4.87 6.78 -7.60
N SER A 317 5.43 5.69 -7.12
CA SER A 317 6.71 5.16 -7.60
C SER A 317 6.51 3.73 -8.02
N SER A 318 7.05 3.37 -9.17
CA SER A 318 7.21 1.99 -9.60
C SER A 318 8.69 1.64 -9.52
N SER A 319 9.06 0.84 -8.54
CA SER A 319 10.36 0.20 -8.51
C SER A 319 10.30 -1.08 -9.36
N TYR A 320 11.14 -1.16 -10.38
CA TYR A 320 11.44 -2.42 -11.05
C TYR A 320 12.55 -3.12 -10.27
N ALA A 321 12.73 -4.41 -10.52
CA ALA A 321 13.82 -5.13 -9.91
C ALA A 321 15.18 -4.53 -10.33
N PHE A 322 16.17 -4.63 -9.44
CA PHE A 322 17.58 -4.28 -9.70
C PHE A 322 17.86 -2.78 -9.88
N GLY A 323 17.11 -1.91 -9.20
CA GLY A 323 17.43 -0.48 -9.06
C GLY A 323 16.90 0.43 -10.17
N ALA A 324 16.28 -0.12 -11.21
CA ALA A 324 15.48 0.67 -12.14
C ALA A 324 14.17 1.10 -11.47
N GLY A 325 13.75 2.34 -11.69
CA GLY A 325 12.51 2.83 -11.12
C GLY A 325 11.97 4.02 -11.87
N SER A 326 10.66 4.21 -11.82
CA SER A 326 10.02 5.47 -12.24
C SER A 326 9.21 6.04 -11.10
N PHE A 327 9.06 7.35 -11.08
CA PHE A 327 8.20 8.03 -10.15
C PHE A 327 7.39 9.12 -10.85
N ARG A 328 6.25 9.42 -10.27
CA ARG A 328 5.41 10.54 -10.64
C ARG A 328 4.89 11.17 -9.37
N LEU A 329 5.30 12.40 -9.13
CA LEU A 329 4.79 13.27 -8.09
C LEU A 329 3.86 14.29 -8.72
N TRP A 330 2.83 14.69 -8.01
CA TRP A 330 2.08 15.89 -8.35
C TRP A 330 1.65 16.57 -7.07
N GLY A 331 1.36 17.86 -7.17
CA GLY A 331 0.92 18.62 -6.01
C GLY A 331 0.38 19.98 -6.35
N VAL A 332 0.02 20.68 -5.29
CA VAL A 332 -0.49 22.03 -5.29
C VAL A 332 0.23 22.83 -4.21
N THR A 333 0.75 23.99 -4.60
CA THR A 333 1.29 24.98 -3.67
C THR A 333 0.20 25.98 -3.37
N PHE A 334 -0.10 26.18 -2.08
CA PHE A 334 -0.92 27.28 -1.61
C PHE A 334 -0.07 28.38 -1.02
N THR A 335 -0.52 29.61 -1.21
CA THR A 335 0.16 30.83 -0.77
C THR A 335 -0.76 31.62 0.14
N SER A 336 -0.15 32.38 1.05
CA SER A 336 -0.86 33.13 2.10
C SER A 336 -1.78 34.22 1.54
N ASP A 337 -1.50 34.73 0.34
CA ASP A 337 -2.34 35.67 -0.41
C ASP A 337 -3.59 35.01 -1.04
N GLY A 338 -3.72 33.69 -0.93
CA GLY A 338 -4.88 32.95 -1.44
C GLY A 338 -4.72 32.45 -2.87
N ARG A 339 -3.50 32.36 -3.40
CA ARG A 339 -3.25 31.71 -4.69
C ARG A 339 -2.89 30.23 -4.56
N PHE A 340 -3.18 29.48 -5.62
CA PHE A 340 -2.74 28.09 -5.78
C PHE A 340 -1.94 27.92 -7.08
N LEU A 341 -0.98 27.00 -7.07
CA LEU A 341 -0.19 26.61 -8.23
C LEU A 341 -0.03 25.10 -8.29
N LYS A 342 -0.41 24.46 -9.40
CA LYS A 342 -0.30 23.02 -9.60
C LYS A 342 0.95 22.66 -10.37
N ASP A 343 1.70 21.69 -9.85
CA ASP A 343 2.87 21.15 -10.52
C ASP A 343 2.85 19.62 -10.56
N SER A 344 3.54 19.06 -11.54
CA SER A 344 3.81 17.63 -11.59
C SER A 344 5.27 17.39 -11.91
N ARG A 345 5.86 16.41 -11.25
CA ARG A 345 7.25 16.00 -11.44
C ARG A 345 7.24 14.52 -11.69
N GLY A 346 8.16 14.04 -12.51
CA GLY A 346 8.28 12.62 -12.75
C GLY A 346 9.65 12.30 -13.27
N GLY A 347 10.07 11.06 -13.09
CA GLY A 347 11.36 10.65 -13.54
C GLY A 347 11.44 9.15 -13.70
N ALA A 348 12.49 8.72 -14.38
CA ALA A 348 12.85 7.33 -14.53
C ALA A 348 14.35 7.20 -14.32
N SER A 349 14.75 6.08 -13.76
CA SER A 349 16.14 5.70 -13.57
C SER A 349 16.33 4.27 -14.09
N GLY A 350 17.44 4.05 -14.78
CA GLY A 350 17.85 2.73 -15.25
C GLY A 350 18.37 1.86 -14.11
N ALA A 351 18.45 0.55 -14.36
CA ALA A 351 19.20 -0.38 -13.53
C ALA A 351 20.67 -0.30 -13.91
N ASP A 352 21.58 -0.46 -12.94
CA ASP A 352 22.99 -0.71 -13.25
C ASP A 352 23.09 -2.12 -13.86
N ALA A 353 23.15 -2.19 -15.19
CA ALA A 353 23.32 -3.44 -15.91
C ALA A 353 24.77 -3.97 -15.81
N ILE A 354 25.74 -3.11 -15.48
CA ILE A 354 27.17 -3.41 -15.44
C ILE A 354 27.80 -2.72 -14.21
N PRO A 355 28.52 -3.45 -13.33
CA PRO A 355 29.25 -2.82 -12.24
C PRO A 355 30.23 -1.75 -12.74
N GLY A 356 30.09 -0.52 -12.26
CA GLY A 356 30.97 0.59 -12.60
C GLY A 356 30.53 1.51 -13.74
N THR A 357 29.41 1.24 -14.42
CA THR A 357 28.90 2.13 -15.50
C THR A 357 28.04 3.28 -14.99
N GLY A 358 27.51 3.19 -13.76
CA GLY A 358 26.74 4.24 -13.11
C GLY A 358 25.34 4.46 -13.70
N GLN A 359 24.43 4.86 -12.83
CA GLN A 359 23.01 4.96 -13.13
C GLN A 359 22.68 6.17 -14.02
N VAL A 360 21.87 5.97 -15.07
CA VAL A 360 21.26 7.07 -15.83
C VAL A 360 19.88 7.37 -15.24
N SER A 361 19.65 8.63 -14.89
CA SER A 361 18.37 9.15 -14.42
C SER A 361 17.85 10.24 -15.36
N VAL A 362 16.53 10.32 -15.49
CA VAL A 362 15.81 11.35 -16.25
C VAL A 362 14.74 11.91 -15.36
N ASN A 363 14.72 13.23 -15.16
CA ASN A 363 13.77 13.96 -14.34
C ASN A 363 13.07 15.03 -15.17
N THR A 364 11.75 15.08 -15.12
CA THR A 364 10.90 16.08 -15.77
C THR A 364 10.02 16.79 -14.74
N THR A 365 9.98 18.12 -14.79
CA THR A 365 9.03 18.97 -14.06
C THR A 365 8.12 19.66 -15.06
N TYR A 366 6.84 19.77 -14.73
CA TYR A 366 5.81 20.40 -15.54
C TYR A 366 4.91 21.31 -14.69
N ASP A 367 4.78 22.56 -15.12
CA ASP A 367 3.94 23.60 -14.51
C ASP A 367 3.26 24.49 -15.58
N ASP A 368 2.70 25.63 -15.20
CA ASP A 368 2.04 26.56 -16.13
C ASP A 368 3.03 27.31 -17.05
N ASN A 369 4.32 27.35 -16.68
CA ASN A 369 5.39 28.00 -17.45
C ASN A 369 6.03 27.07 -18.47
N GLY A 370 5.84 25.76 -18.33
CA GLY A 370 6.24 24.76 -19.33
C GLY A 370 6.75 23.46 -18.73
N SER A 371 7.60 22.77 -19.49
CA SER A 371 8.27 21.54 -19.06
C SER A 371 9.77 21.72 -19.05
N TYR A 372 10.44 21.22 -18.02
CA TYR A 372 11.88 21.08 -17.97
C TYR A 372 12.24 19.61 -17.75
N THR A 373 13.08 19.05 -18.61
CA THR A 373 13.58 17.69 -18.51
C THR A 373 15.10 17.72 -18.41
N SER A 374 15.65 16.94 -17.50
CA SER A 374 17.09 16.74 -17.32
C SER A 374 17.39 15.26 -17.29
N ALA A 375 18.54 14.87 -17.82
CA ALA A 375 19.08 13.53 -17.66
C ALA A 375 20.53 13.60 -17.19
N SER A 376 20.89 12.70 -16.28
CA SER A 376 22.23 12.62 -15.68
C SER A 376 22.67 11.17 -15.48
N GLY A 377 23.95 10.89 -15.70
CA GLY A 377 24.60 9.59 -15.48
C GLY A 377 26.11 9.66 -15.78
N SER A 378 26.84 8.55 -15.65
CA SER A 378 28.29 8.54 -15.93
C SER A 378 28.57 8.99 -17.37
N GLY A 379 29.21 10.14 -17.53
CA GLY A 379 29.56 10.71 -18.82
C GLY A 379 28.40 11.35 -19.60
N VAL A 380 27.20 11.47 -19.01
CA VAL A 380 26.03 12.10 -19.67
C VAL A 380 25.37 13.12 -18.73
N ALA A 381 25.36 14.39 -19.14
CA ALA A 381 24.54 15.43 -18.52
C ALA A 381 23.87 16.23 -19.64
N VAL A 382 22.54 16.12 -19.75
CA VAL A 382 21.76 16.85 -20.76
C VAL A 382 20.53 17.48 -20.11
N GLY A 383 20.23 18.73 -20.48
CA GLY A 383 19.06 19.47 -20.02
C GLY A 383 18.30 20.07 -21.20
N ALA A 384 16.98 19.93 -21.20
CA ALA A 384 16.09 20.47 -22.22
C ALA A 384 14.87 21.14 -21.58
N GLY A 385 14.63 22.40 -21.95
CA GLY A 385 13.48 23.17 -21.49
C GLY A 385 12.56 23.53 -22.65
N LYS A 386 11.25 23.37 -22.44
CA LYS A 386 10.22 23.89 -23.36
C LYS A 386 9.34 24.88 -22.61
N LYS A 387 9.48 26.16 -22.93
CA LYS A 387 8.54 27.20 -22.50
C LYS A 387 7.23 27.05 -23.27
N ARG A 388 6.11 27.25 -22.58
CA ARG A 388 4.79 27.37 -23.20
C ARG A 388 4.23 28.77 -22.95
N THR A 389 3.34 29.22 -23.82
CA THR A 389 2.43 30.31 -23.48
C THR A 389 1.61 29.86 -22.28
N GLN A 390 1.61 30.67 -21.22
CA GLN A 390 0.84 30.40 -20.01
C GLN A 390 -0.62 30.17 -20.39
N LYS A 391 -1.14 29.00 -20.02
CA LYS A 391 -2.55 28.66 -20.26
C LYS A 391 -3.44 29.13 -19.12
N GLY A 392 -2.86 29.42 -17.94
CA GLY A 392 -3.61 29.82 -16.76
C GLY A 392 -4.53 28.72 -16.23
N ASP A 393 -4.32 27.46 -16.63
CA ASP A 393 -5.15 26.30 -16.25
C ASP A 393 -4.55 25.50 -15.08
N ARG A 394 -3.42 25.97 -14.54
CA ARG A 394 -2.72 25.37 -13.39
C ARG A 394 -2.50 26.33 -12.22
N ALA A 395 -2.88 27.59 -12.36
CA ALA A 395 -2.74 28.60 -11.32
C ALA A 395 -4.02 29.43 -11.20
N GLY A 396 -4.20 30.05 -10.05
CA GLY A 396 -5.36 30.90 -9.78
C GLY A 396 -5.52 31.25 -8.32
N THR A 397 -6.72 31.70 -7.95
CA THR A 397 -7.12 31.96 -6.56
C THR A 397 -8.03 30.86 -6.04
N TYR A 398 -8.05 30.67 -4.72
CA TYR A 398 -8.95 29.71 -4.09
C TYR A 398 -9.75 30.31 -2.93
N ALA A 399 -10.87 29.67 -2.63
CA ALA A 399 -11.68 29.92 -1.45
C ALA A 399 -12.19 28.60 -0.86
N ILE A 400 -12.05 28.45 0.45
CA ILE A 400 -12.53 27.30 1.21
C ILE A 400 -13.79 27.70 1.96
N ASN A 401 -14.80 26.83 1.94
CA ASN A 401 -15.99 26.95 2.77
C ASN A 401 -16.51 25.57 3.14
N GLY A 402 -16.22 25.12 4.36
CA GLY A 402 -16.63 23.80 4.83
C GLY A 402 -15.96 22.70 4.03
N TYR A 403 -16.77 21.83 3.43
CA TYR A 403 -16.32 20.72 2.58
C TYR A 403 -16.14 21.09 1.11
N VAL A 404 -16.07 22.39 0.80
CA VAL A 404 -16.02 22.90 -0.58
C VAL A 404 -14.78 23.76 -0.80
N LEU A 405 -14.01 23.41 -1.83
CA LEU A 405 -12.94 24.23 -2.38
C LEU A 405 -13.38 24.82 -3.71
N THR A 406 -13.35 26.15 -3.82
CA THR A 406 -13.56 26.85 -5.10
C THR A 406 -12.22 27.28 -5.66
N LEU A 407 -11.88 26.81 -6.85
CA LEU A 407 -10.72 27.24 -7.62
C LEU A 407 -11.19 28.20 -8.71
N ARG A 408 -10.57 29.39 -8.78
CA ARG A 408 -10.75 30.35 -9.87
C ARG A 408 -9.42 30.45 -10.60
N TYR A 409 -9.35 29.82 -11.76
CA TYR A 409 -8.15 29.74 -12.58
C TYR A 409 -7.88 31.09 -13.26
N ASP A 410 -6.61 31.38 -13.53
CA ASP A 410 -6.21 32.63 -14.19
C ASP A 410 -6.77 32.74 -15.62
N ASN A 411 -7.15 31.61 -16.23
CA ASN A 411 -7.84 31.56 -17.53
C ASN A 411 -9.37 31.83 -17.45
N GLY A 412 -9.89 32.18 -16.27
CA GLY A 412 -11.31 32.47 -16.03
C GLY A 412 -12.18 31.25 -15.73
N GLN A 413 -11.65 30.02 -15.82
CA GLN A 413 -12.39 28.83 -15.42
C GLN A 413 -12.62 28.81 -13.91
N VAL A 414 -13.77 28.28 -13.49
CA VAL A 414 -14.11 28.08 -12.08
C VAL A 414 -14.46 26.62 -11.84
N ALA A 415 -13.81 26.02 -10.86
CA ALA A 415 -14.10 24.66 -10.40
C ALA A 415 -14.52 24.68 -8.94
N ARG A 416 -15.47 23.82 -8.57
CA ARG A 416 -15.89 23.57 -7.20
C ARG A 416 -15.68 22.11 -6.90
N LEU A 417 -14.88 21.84 -5.88
CA LEU A 417 -14.38 20.51 -5.58
C LEU A 417 -14.74 20.12 -4.14
N PRO A 418 -14.93 18.81 -3.89
CA PRO A 418 -14.80 18.23 -2.57
C PRO A 418 -13.52 18.68 -1.87
N PHE A 419 -13.59 18.98 -0.58
CA PHE A 419 -12.43 19.37 0.21
C PHE A 419 -12.57 18.96 1.67
N PHE A 420 -11.49 18.49 2.28
CA PHE A 420 -11.41 18.20 3.71
C PHE A 420 -9.96 17.95 4.14
N PHE A 421 -9.70 18.02 5.44
CA PHE A 421 -8.44 17.61 6.07
C PHE A 421 -8.60 16.26 6.76
N LEU A 422 -7.59 15.40 6.68
CA LEU A 422 -7.60 14.12 7.41
C LEU A 422 -7.20 14.25 8.87
N ASP A 423 -6.38 15.25 9.20
CA ASP A 423 -5.82 15.46 10.53
C ASP A 423 -6.07 16.88 11.05
N ASN A 424 -5.74 17.09 12.33
CA ASN A 424 -5.86 18.38 12.99
C ASN A 424 -4.69 19.32 12.65
N ASP A 425 -3.55 18.76 12.23
CA ASP A 425 -2.35 19.51 11.91
C ASP A 425 -2.45 20.20 10.53
N LEU A 426 -3.49 19.86 9.76
CA LEU A 426 -3.80 20.37 8.43
C LEU A 426 -2.72 20.01 7.39
N ASP A 427 -1.94 18.99 7.70
CA ASP A 427 -0.84 18.53 6.86
C ASP A 427 -1.35 17.58 5.76
N ASN A 428 -2.52 16.96 5.94
CA ASN A 428 -3.11 16.08 4.95
C ASN A 428 -4.48 16.60 4.49
N LEU A 429 -4.64 16.88 3.19
CA LEU A 429 -5.86 17.41 2.59
C LEU A 429 -6.33 16.63 1.36
N TRP A 430 -7.63 16.68 1.08
CA TRP A 430 -8.22 16.12 -0.12
C TRP A 430 -8.33 17.17 -1.23
N PHE A 431 -7.81 16.85 -2.41
CA PHE A 431 -7.79 17.72 -3.58
C PHE A 431 -7.88 16.89 -4.87
N GLU A 432 -8.83 17.21 -5.75
CA GLU A 432 -9.00 16.56 -7.08
C GLU A 432 -8.93 15.03 -7.04
N ASP A 433 -9.68 14.43 -6.12
CA ASP A 433 -9.78 12.98 -5.91
C ASP A 433 -8.54 12.29 -5.33
N ALA A 434 -7.59 13.06 -4.79
CA ALA A 434 -6.45 12.50 -4.09
C ALA A 434 -6.29 13.08 -2.68
N LEU A 435 -5.73 12.24 -1.82
CA LEU A 435 -5.13 12.68 -0.56
C LEU A 435 -3.72 13.21 -0.83
N LEU A 436 -3.48 14.45 -0.44
CA LEU A 436 -2.18 15.13 -0.51
C LEU A 436 -1.63 15.35 0.89
N GLY A 437 -0.36 15.01 1.10
CA GLY A 437 0.38 15.33 2.32
C GLY A 437 1.26 16.57 2.11
N MET A 438 1.55 17.30 3.18
CA MET A 438 2.41 18.47 3.15
C MET A 438 3.87 18.04 2.97
N ASP A 439 4.50 18.51 1.88
CA ASP A 439 5.89 18.18 1.56
C ASP A 439 6.88 19.20 2.18
N GLU A 440 6.46 20.47 2.27
CA GLU A 440 7.29 21.57 2.73
C GLU A 440 6.49 22.54 3.61
N LYS A 441 6.81 22.57 4.92
CA LYS A 441 6.40 23.66 5.83
C LYS A 441 7.29 24.87 5.57
N LYS A 442 6.78 25.91 4.94
CA LYS A 442 7.43 27.23 5.00
C LYS A 442 7.08 27.84 6.35
N GLY A 443 8.07 27.88 7.24
CA GLY A 443 8.00 28.56 8.52
C GLY A 443 7.81 30.06 8.39
#